data_AF-G4YEL0-F1
#
_entry.id   AF-G4YEL0-F1
#
_cell.length_a   1.000
_cell.length_b   1.000
_cell.length_c   1.000
_cell.angle_alpha   90.00
_cell.angle_beta   90.00
_cell.angle_gamma   90.00
#
_symmetry.space_group_name_H-M   'P 1'
#
loop_
_entity.id
_entity.type
_entity.pdbx_description
1 polymer ?
#
loop_
_entity_poly.entity_id
_entity_poly.type
_entity_poly.pdbx_seq_one_letter_code
_entity_poly.pdbx_strand_id
1 'polypeptide(L)'
;MQRREERSSWGKAALTQSPAQLWDTNGLFTDYQNWTTYRITLGELNLYREVWPTHRACPEATCSTHRETIDHIIWECEKAQLSWRHWVSKWLGGECSQNDIASLQPSIAQRQPPAVTPELLAHSQQCTATWTPHHNEAMATLWRIWTTVTPVQLRRLRNDAVFNNEHSSPQETRAAVWSAGIYQVQAITAAWKK
;
A
#
# COMPACT_ATOMS: atom_id res chain seq x y z
N MET A 1 -26.81 14.82 5.23
CA MET A 1 -25.78 13.79 5.51
C MET A 1 -26.05 12.58 4.60
N GLN A 2 -25.92 12.77 3.29
CA GLN A 2 -26.24 11.75 2.28
C GLN A 2 -25.12 10.71 2.23
N ARG A 3 -25.51 9.48 2.61
CA ARG A 3 -24.84 8.18 2.51
C ARG A 3 -23.34 8.15 2.15
N ARG A 4 -22.54 7.91 3.20
CA ARG A 4 -21.17 7.34 3.25
C ARG A 4 -21.00 5.97 2.52
N GLU A 5 -21.89 5.62 1.60
CA GLU A 5 -22.05 4.28 0.98
C GLU A 5 -21.62 4.21 -0.49
N GLU A 6 -21.27 5.32 -1.13
CA GLU A 6 -20.42 5.30 -2.34
C GLU A 6 -18.96 5.01 -1.92
N ARG A 7 -18.77 3.93 -1.17
CA ARG A 7 -17.47 3.50 -0.65
C ARG A 7 -16.65 3.01 -1.82
N SER A 8 -15.52 3.68 -2.05
CA SER A 8 -14.27 3.12 -2.55
C SER A 8 -14.28 1.59 -2.56
N SER A 9 -14.02 0.97 -3.72
CA SER A 9 -13.81 -0.48 -3.84
C SER A 9 -12.71 -0.96 -2.88
N TRP A 10 -11.69 -0.13 -2.65
CA TRP A 10 -10.61 -0.36 -1.69
C TRP A 10 -11.13 -0.33 -0.25
N GLY A 11 -11.87 0.71 0.13
CA GLY A 11 -12.44 0.85 1.49
C GLY A 11 -13.39 -0.30 1.86
N LYS A 12 -14.23 -0.76 0.92
CA LYS A 12 -15.10 -1.93 1.14
C LYS A 12 -14.31 -3.21 1.42
N ALA A 13 -13.26 -3.47 0.65
CA ALA A 13 -12.43 -4.65 0.84
C ALA A 13 -11.58 -4.58 2.12
N ALA A 14 -11.10 -3.39 2.48
CA ALA A 14 -10.28 -3.18 3.67
C ALA A 14 -11.08 -3.32 4.99
N LEU A 15 -12.38 -3.03 4.97
CA LEU A 15 -13.30 -3.21 6.11
C LEU A 15 -13.54 -4.67 6.52
N THR A 16 -13.02 -5.64 5.76
CA THR A 16 -13.07 -7.06 6.13
C THR A 16 -12.14 -7.42 7.29
N GLN A 17 -11.16 -6.56 7.60
CA GLN A 17 -10.27 -6.73 8.75
C GLN A 17 -10.87 -6.04 9.98
N SER A 18 -10.97 -6.77 11.10
CA SER A 18 -11.37 -6.19 12.38
C SER A 18 -10.29 -5.25 12.93
N PRO A 19 -10.62 -4.28 13.80
CA PRO A 19 -9.63 -3.50 14.52
C PRO A 19 -8.62 -4.37 15.28
N ALA A 20 -9.04 -5.49 15.87
CA ALA A 20 -8.09 -6.41 16.51
C ALA A 20 -7.07 -6.96 15.50
N GLN A 21 -7.50 -7.38 14.31
CA GLN A 21 -6.61 -7.88 13.25
C GLN A 21 -5.69 -6.81 12.66
N LEU A 22 -6.14 -5.54 12.64
CA LEU A 22 -5.34 -4.41 12.19
C LEU A 22 -4.19 -4.11 13.16
N TRP A 23 -4.42 -4.21 14.46
CA TRP A 23 -3.44 -3.89 15.52
C TRP A 23 -2.62 -5.11 15.97
N ASP A 24 -3.10 -6.32 15.73
CA ASP A 24 -2.35 -7.56 15.95
C ASP A 24 -1.26 -7.73 14.88
N THR A 25 -0.14 -7.08 15.12
CA THR A 25 0.95 -6.96 14.15
C THR A 25 2.19 -7.73 14.55
N ASN A 26 2.24 -8.36 15.72
CA ASN A 26 3.43 -9.10 16.20
C ASN A 26 4.74 -8.27 16.10
N GLY A 27 4.65 -6.95 16.32
CA GLY A 27 5.79 -6.05 16.21
C GLY A 27 6.23 -5.72 14.77
N LEU A 28 5.49 -6.15 13.75
CA LEU A 28 5.79 -5.87 12.33
C LEU A 28 5.61 -4.39 11.98
N PHE A 29 4.71 -3.67 12.67
CA PHE A 29 4.35 -2.29 12.34
C PHE A 29 4.31 -1.40 13.57
N THR A 30 4.64 -0.13 13.37
CA THR A 30 4.46 0.94 14.35
C THR A 30 2.99 1.30 14.52
N ASP A 31 2.63 1.88 15.67
CA ASP A 31 1.28 2.38 15.92
C ASP A 31 0.84 3.40 14.86
N TYR A 32 1.77 4.24 14.39
CA TYR A 32 1.50 5.20 13.31
C TYR A 32 1.08 4.52 12.00
N GLN A 33 1.77 3.44 11.60
CA GLN A 33 1.42 2.68 10.40
C GLN A 33 0.01 2.05 10.56
N ASN A 34 -0.27 1.41 11.69
CA ASN A 34 -1.56 0.77 11.96
C ASN A 34 -2.70 1.80 11.98
N TRP A 35 -2.52 2.90 12.71
CA TRP A 35 -3.49 3.98 12.78
C TRP A 35 -3.76 4.60 11.40
N THR A 36 -2.71 4.80 10.60
CA THR A 36 -2.85 5.37 9.25
C THR A 36 -3.64 4.42 8.37
N THR A 37 -3.28 3.13 8.32
CA THR A 37 -4.02 2.13 7.55
C THR A 37 -5.49 2.08 7.97
N TYR A 38 -5.79 2.05 9.27
CA TYR A 38 -7.17 2.09 9.77
C TYR A 38 -7.94 3.34 9.32
N ARG A 39 -7.32 4.52 9.35
CA ARG A 39 -8.00 5.74 8.89
C ARG A 39 -8.22 5.76 7.38
N ILE A 40 -7.33 5.13 6.61
CA ILE A 40 -7.54 4.90 5.17
C ILE A 40 -8.73 3.95 4.97
N THR A 41 -8.80 2.82 5.69
CA THR A 41 -9.89 1.84 5.54
C THR A 41 -11.26 2.42 5.87
N LEU A 42 -11.33 3.29 6.88
CA LEU A 42 -12.57 4.01 7.22
C LEU A 42 -12.92 5.15 6.27
N GLY A 43 -12.00 5.56 5.40
CA GLY A 43 -12.17 6.76 4.59
C GLY A 43 -12.14 8.05 5.41
N GLU A 44 -11.50 8.03 6.59
CA GLU A 44 -11.53 9.10 7.59
C GLU A 44 -10.20 9.84 7.73
N LEU A 45 -9.24 9.66 6.82
CA LEU A 45 -8.05 10.50 6.82
C LEU A 45 -8.41 11.98 6.60
N ASN A 46 -7.91 12.85 7.48
CA ASN A 46 -8.08 14.28 7.30
C ASN A 46 -7.21 14.76 6.12
N LEU A 47 -7.87 15.19 5.05
CA LEU A 47 -7.20 15.70 3.85
C LEU A 47 -7.02 17.25 3.88
N TYR A 48 -7.35 17.92 5.00
CA TYR A 48 -7.38 19.37 5.13
C TYR A 48 -6.05 20.09 4.86
N ARG A 49 -6.15 21.27 4.25
CA ARG A 49 -5.10 22.30 4.12
C ARG A 49 -5.73 23.68 4.05
N GLU A 50 -5.01 24.75 4.37
CA GLU A 50 -5.58 26.11 4.57
C GLU A 50 -6.46 26.64 3.40
N VAL A 51 -6.16 26.25 2.15
CA VAL A 51 -6.85 26.70 0.93
C VAL A 51 -8.09 25.83 0.54
N TRP A 52 -8.59 24.99 1.46
CA TRP A 52 -9.49 23.88 1.10
C TRP A 52 -10.94 24.15 0.71
N PRO A 53 -11.58 25.31 0.96
CA PRO A 53 -12.91 25.51 0.44
C PRO A 53 -12.94 25.68 -1.10
N THR A 54 -11.86 26.20 -1.69
CA THR A 54 -11.78 26.56 -3.12
C THR A 54 -10.98 25.58 -3.97
N HIS A 55 -9.93 24.93 -3.44
CA HIS A 55 -9.06 24.04 -4.21
C HIS A 55 -8.77 22.71 -3.52
N ARG A 56 -9.57 21.69 -3.87
CA ARG A 56 -9.34 20.29 -3.47
C ARG A 56 -8.46 19.51 -4.45
N ALA A 57 -7.76 20.18 -5.37
CA ALA A 57 -6.92 19.49 -6.35
C ALA A 57 -5.75 18.74 -5.66
N CYS A 58 -5.32 17.66 -6.29
CA CYS A 58 -4.08 16.97 -5.92
C CYS A 58 -2.92 17.99 -5.85
N PRO A 59 -2.00 17.89 -4.87
CA PRO A 59 -0.84 18.79 -4.80
C PRO A 59 0.13 18.63 -5.97
N GLU A 60 0.02 17.54 -6.74
CA GLU A 60 0.85 17.28 -7.91
C GLU A 60 0.45 18.18 -9.09
N ALA A 61 1.40 18.95 -9.62
CA ALA A 61 1.15 19.93 -10.67
C ALA A 61 0.67 19.31 -11.99
N THR A 62 1.12 18.08 -12.29
CA THR A 62 0.72 17.34 -13.49
C THR A 62 -0.59 16.58 -13.32
N CYS A 63 -1.15 16.54 -12.11
CA CYS A 63 -2.37 15.79 -11.84
C CYS A 63 -3.61 16.63 -12.18
N SER A 64 -4.42 16.13 -13.12
CA SER A 64 -5.68 16.76 -13.54
C SER A 64 -6.83 16.55 -12.54
N THR A 65 -6.62 15.84 -11.44
CA THR A 65 -7.69 15.54 -10.48
C THR A 65 -8.09 16.78 -9.69
N HIS A 66 -9.30 17.28 -9.95
CA HIS A 66 -9.87 18.46 -9.30
C HIS A 66 -10.35 18.23 -7.86
N ARG A 67 -10.50 16.97 -7.45
CA ARG A 67 -10.89 16.58 -6.09
C ARG A 67 -10.05 15.39 -5.62
N GLU A 68 -9.04 15.69 -4.83
CA GLU A 68 -8.22 14.71 -4.11
C GLU A 68 -9.10 13.95 -3.11
N THR A 69 -9.10 12.64 -3.24
CA THR A 69 -9.76 11.68 -2.34
C THR A 69 -8.69 10.74 -1.76
N ILE A 70 -9.07 9.92 -0.78
CA ILE A 70 -8.18 8.87 -0.28
C ILE A 70 -7.85 7.87 -1.39
N ASP A 71 -8.83 7.50 -2.22
CA ASP A 71 -8.63 6.62 -3.37
C ASP A 71 -7.66 7.22 -4.37
N HIS A 72 -7.76 8.53 -4.60
CA HIS A 72 -6.82 9.22 -5.45
C HIS A 72 -5.39 9.09 -4.91
N ILE A 73 -5.17 9.42 -3.64
CA ILE A 73 -3.84 9.41 -3.02
C ILE A 73 -3.25 7.99 -3.01
N ILE A 74 -4.07 6.98 -2.72
CA ILE A 74 -3.60 5.61 -2.48
C ILE A 74 -3.61 4.76 -3.73
N TRP A 75 -4.38 5.10 -4.77
CA TRP A 75 -4.60 4.22 -5.92
C TRP A 75 -4.50 4.92 -7.27
N GLU A 76 -5.21 6.04 -7.46
CA GLU A 76 -5.40 6.61 -8.80
C GLU A 76 -4.27 7.54 -9.23
N CYS A 77 -3.63 8.23 -8.28
CA CYS A 77 -2.54 9.16 -8.55
C CYS A 77 -1.38 8.43 -9.24
N GLU A 78 -0.72 9.08 -10.19
CA GLU A 78 0.43 8.52 -10.91
C GLU A 78 1.51 8.01 -9.94
N LYS A 79 1.80 8.76 -8.88
CA LYS A 79 2.70 8.37 -7.78
C LYS A 79 2.31 7.02 -7.15
N ALA A 80 1.03 6.82 -6.89
CA ALA A 80 0.51 5.58 -6.34
C ALA A 80 0.63 4.45 -7.35
N GLN A 81 0.17 4.67 -8.59
CA GLN A 81 0.24 3.67 -9.66
C GLN A 81 1.66 3.19 -9.94
N LEU A 82 2.63 4.11 -10.01
CA LEU A 82 4.04 3.78 -10.22
C LEU A 82 4.62 2.99 -9.05
N SER A 83 4.24 3.35 -7.81
CA SER A 83 4.67 2.67 -6.59
C SER A 83 4.13 1.24 -6.53
N TRP A 84 2.83 1.04 -6.75
CA TRP A 84 2.22 -0.28 -6.78
C TRP A 84 2.81 -1.14 -7.89
N ARG A 85 2.88 -0.62 -9.12
CA ARG A 85 3.42 -1.35 -10.27
C ARG A 85 4.82 -1.87 -10.01
N HIS A 86 5.66 -1.06 -9.36
CA HIS A 86 7.06 -1.41 -9.12
C HIS A 86 7.22 -2.68 -8.29
N TRP A 87 6.65 -2.75 -7.09
CA TRP A 87 6.85 -3.90 -6.22
C TRP A 87 5.92 -5.07 -6.61
N VAL A 88 4.71 -4.79 -7.14
CA VAL A 88 3.80 -5.85 -7.62
C VAL A 88 4.41 -6.59 -8.82
N SER A 89 5.09 -5.90 -9.74
CA SER A 89 5.84 -6.56 -10.82
C SER A 89 6.87 -7.55 -10.27
N LYS A 90 7.57 -7.17 -9.19
CA LYS A 90 8.53 -8.07 -8.52
C LYS A 90 7.83 -9.24 -7.84
N TRP A 91 6.68 -8.99 -7.22
CA TRP A 91 5.86 -10.04 -6.61
C TRP A 91 5.39 -11.08 -7.64
N LEU A 92 4.97 -10.63 -8.82
CA LEU A 92 4.50 -11.49 -9.91
C LEU A 92 5.63 -12.09 -10.75
N GLY A 93 6.88 -11.69 -10.52
CA GLY A 93 8.04 -12.18 -11.27
C GLY A 93 8.22 -11.59 -12.67
N GLY A 94 7.50 -10.51 -13.02
CA GLY A 94 7.53 -9.91 -14.35
C GLY A 94 6.86 -8.54 -14.39
N GLU A 95 7.00 -7.80 -15.50
CA GLU A 95 6.31 -6.52 -15.67
C GLU A 95 4.80 -6.71 -15.63
N CYS A 96 4.11 -5.97 -14.76
CA CYS A 96 2.66 -6.04 -14.61
C CYS A 96 1.96 -4.83 -15.24
N SER A 97 0.83 -5.08 -15.89
CA SER A 97 -0.07 -4.06 -16.40
C SER A 97 -0.88 -3.41 -15.28
N GLN A 98 -1.58 -2.31 -15.60
CA GLN A 98 -2.51 -1.70 -14.64
C GLN A 98 -3.68 -2.64 -14.30
N ASN A 99 -4.09 -3.50 -15.23
CA ASN A 99 -5.17 -4.47 -15.01
C ASN A 99 -4.74 -5.57 -14.03
N ASP A 100 -3.48 -5.98 -14.07
CA ASP A 100 -2.93 -6.97 -13.12
C ASP A 100 -2.91 -6.41 -11.70
N ILE A 101 -2.57 -5.13 -11.55
CA ILE A 101 -2.63 -4.46 -10.24
C ILE A 101 -4.08 -4.30 -9.78
N ALA A 102 -5.00 -3.96 -10.69
CA ALA A 102 -6.42 -3.84 -10.40
C ALA A 102 -7.04 -5.18 -9.96
N SER A 103 -6.65 -6.30 -10.56
CA SER A 103 -7.14 -7.63 -10.16
C SER A 103 -6.68 -8.02 -8.76
N LEU A 104 -5.52 -7.52 -8.32
CA LEU A 104 -4.98 -7.71 -6.97
C LEU A 104 -5.52 -6.72 -5.93
N GLN A 105 -6.30 -5.72 -6.33
CA GLN A 105 -6.82 -4.69 -5.43
C GLN A 105 -7.54 -5.26 -4.19
N PRO A 106 -8.38 -6.31 -4.28
CA PRO A 106 -8.99 -6.93 -3.10
C PRO A 106 -7.94 -7.50 -2.13
N SER A 107 -6.96 -8.26 -2.62
CA SER A 107 -5.86 -8.83 -1.83
C SER A 107 -4.99 -7.74 -1.18
N ILE A 108 -4.75 -6.65 -1.90
CA ILE A 108 -4.01 -5.48 -1.39
C ILE A 108 -4.78 -4.82 -0.25
N ALA A 109 -6.07 -4.56 -0.44
CA ALA A 109 -6.92 -3.91 0.55
C ALA A 109 -7.09 -4.77 1.82
N GLN A 110 -7.21 -6.09 1.65
CA GLN A 110 -7.28 -7.05 2.75
C GLN A 110 -5.92 -7.30 3.41
N ARG A 111 -4.82 -6.86 2.79
CA ARG A 111 -3.45 -7.15 3.20
C ARG A 111 -3.20 -8.65 3.39
N GLN A 112 -3.86 -9.45 2.56
CA GLN A 112 -3.72 -10.89 2.49
C GLN A 112 -3.24 -11.25 1.08
N PRO A 113 -2.17 -12.05 0.95
CA PRO A 113 -1.65 -12.39 -0.37
C PRO A 113 -2.72 -13.14 -1.18
N PRO A 114 -2.72 -13.01 -2.52
CA PRO A 114 -3.48 -13.94 -3.34
C PRO A 114 -3.00 -15.37 -3.07
N ALA A 115 -3.87 -16.36 -3.32
CA ALA A 115 -3.50 -17.76 -3.19
C ALA A 115 -2.25 -18.06 -4.04
N VAL A 116 -1.32 -18.83 -3.49
CA VAL A 116 -0.14 -19.31 -4.23
C VAL A 116 -0.64 -20.13 -5.41
N THR A 117 -0.39 -19.65 -6.63
CA THR A 117 -0.81 -20.37 -7.83
C THR A 117 0.16 -21.51 -8.13
N PRO A 118 -0.28 -22.58 -8.82
CA PRO A 118 0.61 -23.65 -9.27
C PRO A 118 1.81 -23.14 -10.09
N GLU A 119 1.64 -22.06 -10.85
CA GLU A 119 2.69 -21.45 -11.67
C GLU A 119 3.75 -20.76 -10.80
N LEU A 120 3.33 -20.01 -9.78
CA LEU A 120 4.25 -19.41 -8.80
C LEU A 120 5.01 -20.50 -8.03
N LEU A 121 4.31 -21.58 -7.66
CA LEU A 121 4.94 -22.72 -7.00
C LEU A 121 5.96 -23.41 -7.91
N ALA A 122 5.60 -23.67 -9.16
CA ALA A 122 6.50 -24.28 -10.15
C ALA A 122 7.75 -23.41 -10.41
N HIS A 123 7.57 -22.09 -10.51
CA HIS A 123 8.70 -21.17 -10.69
C HIS A 123 9.58 -21.08 -9.43
N SER A 124 8.97 -21.01 -8.24
CA SER A 124 9.74 -20.96 -6.99
C SER A 124 10.56 -22.23 -6.74
N GLN A 125 10.04 -23.41 -7.13
CA GLN A 125 10.76 -24.69 -7.05
C GLN A 125 11.96 -24.78 -8.01
N GLN A 126 12.09 -23.90 -9.00
CA GLN A 126 13.31 -23.78 -9.81
C GLN A 126 14.45 -23.09 -9.04
N CYS A 127 14.12 -22.29 -8.03
CA CYS A 127 15.05 -21.46 -7.27
C CYS A 127 15.26 -21.95 -5.83
N THR A 128 14.37 -22.82 -5.32
CA THR A 128 14.46 -23.39 -3.97
C THR A 128 14.26 -24.91 -4.02
N ALA A 129 15.10 -25.66 -3.29
CA ALA A 129 15.07 -27.12 -3.31
C ALA A 129 13.77 -27.71 -2.73
N THR A 130 13.09 -26.99 -1.84
CA THR A 130 11.80 -27.39 -1.27
C THR A 130 11.01 -26.17 -0.79
N TRP A 131 9.80 -26.00 -1.33
CA TRP A 131 8.83 -25.03 -0.80
C TRP A 131 8.11 -25.63 0.42
N THR A 132 8.12 -24.91 1.54
CA THR A 132 7.60 -25.39 2.84
C THR A 132 6.54 -24.43 3.38
N PRO A 133 5.75 -24.82 4.39
CA PRO A 133 4.80 -23.91 5.05
C PRO A 133 5.43 -22.60 5.55
N HIS A 134 6.69 -22.62 6.00
CA HIS A 134 7.42 -21.41 6.40
C HIS A 134 7.61 -20.41 5.25
N HIS A 135 7.73 -20.88 4.00
CA HIS A 135 7.79 -20.01 2.84
C HIS A 135 6.44 -19.30 2.62
N ASN A 136 5.31 -20.00 2.83
CA ASN A 136 3.99 -19.38 2.76
C ASN A 136 3.83 -18.28 3.83
N GLU A 137 4.26 -18.55 5.06
CA GLU A 137 4.22 -17.58 6.17
C GLU A 137 5.11 -16.36 5.89
N ALA A 138 6.31 -16.58 5.35
CA ALA A 138 7.21 -15.50 4.94
C ALA A 138 6.59 -14.65 3.81
N MET A 139 6.00 -15.28 2.79
CA MET A 139 5.33 -14.58 1.69
C MET A 139 4.13 -13.76 2.20
N ALA A 140 3.31 -14.32 3.09
CA ALA A 140 2.22 -13.58 3.72
C ALA A 140 2.72 -12.37 4.52
N THR A 141 3.83 -12.53 5.24
CA THR A 141 4.47 -11.42 5.97
C THR A 141 4.98 -10.33 5.03
N LEU A 142 5.70 -10.71 3.96
CA LEU A 142 6.18 -9.78 2.94
C LEU A 142 5.03 -9.01 2.29
N TRP A 143 3.96 -9.70 1.90
CA TRP A 143 2.76 -9.07 1.34
C TRP A 143 2.17 -8.05 2.31
N ARG A 144 2.00 -8.43 3.58
CA ARG A 144 1.44 -7.56 4.61
C ARG A 144 2.31 -6.31 4.83
N ILE A 145 3.63 -6.45 4.75
CA ILE A 145 4.58 -5.32 4.82
C ILE A 145 4.34 -4.36 3.65
N TRP A 146 4.41 -4.84 2.41
CA TRP A 146 4.30 -3.99 1.22
C TRP A 146 2.94 -3.28 1.12
N THR A 147 1.86 -4.00 1.42
CA THR A 147 0.49 -3.48 1.42
C THR A 147 0.20 -2.52 2.57
N THR A 148 1.02 -2.50 3.63
CA THR A 148 0.93 -1.52 4.72
C THR A 148 1.84 -0.32 4.49
N VAL A 149 3.11 -0.55 4.13
CA VAL A 149 4.11 0.52 3.96
C VAL A 149 3.74 1.44 2.79
N THR A 150 3.29 0.88 1.66
CA THR A 150 2.95 1.68 0.47
C THR A 150 1.92 2.78 0.76
N PRO A 151 0.71 2.48 1.29
CA PRO A 151 -0.27 3.53 1.56
C PRO A 151 0.18 4.50 2.65
N VAL A 152 0.94 4.04 3.66
CA VAL A 152 1.46 4.89 4.72
C VAL A 152 2.47 5.90 4.18
N GLN A 153 3.38 5.47 3.31
CA GLN A 153 4.38 6.35 2.71
C GLN A 153 3.76 7.32 1.71
N LEU A 154 2.81 6.87 0.88
CA LEU A 154 2.06 7.77 -0.01
C LEU A 154 1.35 8.87 0.79
N ARG A 155 0.73 8.51 1.92
CA ARG A 155 0.11 9.47 2.83
C ARG A 155 1.12 10.45 3.43
N ARG A 156 2.26 9.95 3.90
CA ARG A 156 3.32 10.78 4.50
C ARG A 156 3.85 11.79 3.48
N LEU A 157 4.28 11.34 2.31
CA LEU A 157 4.84 12.20 1.26
C LEU A 157 3.82 13.24 0.77
N ARG A 158 2.53 12.88 0.71
CA ARG A 158 1.47 13.87 0.43
C ARG A 158 1.40 14.94 1.53
N ASN A 159 1.54 14.57 2.80
CA ASN A 159 1.56 15.56 3.89
C ASN A 159 2.79 16.46 3.80
N ASP A 160 3.96 15.91 3.48
CA ASP A 160 5.18 16.71 3.31
C ASP A 160 5.01 17.72 2.16
N ALA A 161 4.44 17.30 1.02
CA ALA A 161 4.12 18.21 -0.08
C ALA A 161 3.11 19.31 0.30
N VAL A 162 2.13 19.00 1.15
CA VAL A 162 1.04 19.93 1.50
C VAL A 162 1.41 20.89 2.62
N PHE A 163 2.14 20.43 3.64
CA PHE A 163 2.42 21.19 4.85
C PHE A 163 3.86 21.72 4.91
N ASN A 164 4.80 21.06 4.23
CA ASN A 164 6.21 21.43 4.21
C ASN A 164 6.67 21.93 2.83
N ASN A 165 5.79 21.90 1.82
CA ASN A 165 6.10 22.21 0.42
C ASN A 165 7.24 21.34 -0.16
N GLU A 166 7.39 20.13 0.36
CA GLU A 166 8.39 19.14 -0.08
C GLU A 166 7.79 18.22 -1.15
N HIS A 167 7.83 18.69 -2.40
CA HIS A 167 7.34 17.92 -3.53
C HIS A 167 8.35 16.89 -3.98
N SER A 168 7.86 15.71 -4.34
CA SER A 168 8.64 14.66 -5.00
C SER A 168 8.02 14.33 -6.34
N SER A 169 8.82 13.89 -7.30
CA SER A 169 8.35 13.30 -8.55
C SER A 169 7.72 11.92 -8.33
N PRO A 170 6.97 11.37 -9.31
CA PRO A 170 6.52 9.98 -9.30
C PRO A 170 7.65 8.97 -9.08
N GLN A 171 8.82 9.21 -9.67
CA GLN A 171 9.99 8.33 -9.58
C GLN A 171 10.61 8.35 -8.19
N GLU A 172 10.76 9.54 -7.59
CA GLU A 172 11.23 9.71 -6.21
C GLU A 172 10.25 9.11 -5.20
N THR A 173 8.95 9.31 -5.39
CA THR A 173 7.92 8.68 -4.54
C THR A 173 8.01 7.16 -4.59
N ARG A 174 8.10 6.58 -5.80
CA ARG A 174 8.29 5.13 -5.99
C ARG A 174 9.56 4.64 -5.28
N ALA A 175 10.66 5.37 -5.41
CA ALA A 175 11.93 5.02 -4.76
C ALA A 175 11.82 5.07 -3.24
N ALA A 176 11.18 6.10 -2.67
CA ALA A 176 10.96 6.23 -1.24
C ALA A 176 10.07 5.10 -0.68
N VAL A 177 8.98 4.75 -1.38
CA VAL A 177 8.12 3.60 -1.03
C VAL A 177 8.93 2.30 -1.04
N TRP A 178 9.72 2.08 -2.09
CA TRP A 178 10.58 0.90 -2.20
C TRP A 178 11.59 0.82 -1.06
N SER A 179 12.33 1.88 -0.81
CA SER A 179 13.32 1.95 0.28
C SER A 179 12.70 1.70 1.64
N ALA A 180 11.52 2.27 1.92
CA ALA A 180 10.81 2.03 3.17
C ALA A 180 10.38 0.56 3.32
N GLY A 181 9.90 -0.07 2.24
CA GLY A 181 9.50 -1.48 2.26
C GLY A 181 10.69 -2.41 2.49
N ILE A 182 11.81 -2.19 1.77
CA ILE A 182 13.04 -2.97 1.96
C ILE A 182 13.58 -2.81 3.38
N TYR A 183 13.60 -1.60 3.91
CA TYR A 183 14.05 -1.35 5.29
C TYR A 183 13.21 -2.12 6.30
N GLN A 184 11.87 -2.13 6.15
CA GLN A 184 10.98 -2.89 7.02
C GLN A 184 11.25 -4.41 6.93
N VAL A 185 11.43 -4.94 5.73
CA VAL A 185 11.76 -6.37 5.51
C VAL A 185 13.09 -6.74 6.16
N GLN A 186 14.12 -5.89 6.03
CA GLN A 186 15.43 -6.10 6.63
C GLN A 186 15.36 -6.09 8.16
N ALA A 187 14.62 -5.14 8.74
CA ALA A 187 14.44 -5.04 10.19
C ALA A 187 13.80 -6.31 10.78
N ILE A 188 12.75 -6.82 10.12
CA ILE A 188 12.05 -8.05 10.54
C ILE A 188 12.95 -9.27 10.38
N THR A 189 13.65 -9.38 9.25
CA THR A 189 14.60 -10.48 9.01
C THR A 189 15.73 -10.48 10.06
N ALA A 190 16.21 -9.31 10.46
CA ALA A 190 17.22 -9.18 11.51
C ALA A 190 16.68 -9.57 12.89
N ALA A 191 15.41 -9.29 13.18
CA ALA A 191 14.75 -9.70 14.42
C ALA A 191 14.55 -11.22 14.49
N TRP A 192 14.27 -11.89 13.37
CA TRP A 192 14.09 -13.35 13.32
C TRP A 192 15.37 -14.18 13.42
N LYS A 193 16.54 -13.55 13.28
CA LYS A 193 17.84 -14.22 13.46
C LYS A 193 18.30 -14.30 14.92
N LYS A 194 17.56 -13.69 15.85
CA LYS A 194 17.83 -13.70 17.28
C LYS A 194 16.91 -14.70 17.98
#